data_AF-A0A958KCU3-F1
#
_entry.id   AF-A0A958KCU3-F1
#
_cell.length_a   1.000
_cell.length_b   1.000
_cell.length_c   1.000
_cell.angle_alpha   90.00
_cell.angle_beta   90.00
_cell.angle_gamma   90.00
#
_symmetry.space_group_name_H-M   'P 1'
#
loop_
_entity.id
_entity.type
_entity.pdbx_description
1 polymer ?
#
loop_
_entity_poly.entity_id
_entity_poly.type
_entity_poly.pdbx_seq_one_letter_code
_entity_poly.pdbx_strand_id
1 'polypeptide(L)' 'MTYHELDFIFPFIVLFYGALLTFVLHSETLVGLAEKHFPPQLLTQMQGHRLLALICLVVGGVWSLQNLWVGQNPF' A
#
# COMPACT_ATOMS: atom_id res chain seq x y z
N MET A 1 8.07 -19.04 -11.36
CA MET A 1 6.85 -18.23 -11.22
C MET A 1 6.29 -18.01 -12.61
N THR A 2 5.11 -18.55 -12.88
CA THR A 2 4.42 -18.29 -14.14
C THR A 2 3.77 -16.90 -14.07
N TYR A 3 3.48 -16.27 -15.22
CA TYR A 3 2.84 -14.95 -15.26
C TYR A 3 1.52 -14.91 -14.46
N HIS A 4 0.78 -16.03 -14.44
CA HIS A 4 -0.48 -16.17 -13.69
C HIS A 4 -0.31 -16.10 -12.17
N GLU A 5 0.75 -16.67 -11.61
CA GLU A 5 1.01 -16.59 -10.16
C GLU A 5 1.40 -15.17 -9.75
N LEU A 6 2.12 -14.46 -10.62
CA LEU A 6 2.53 -13.09 -10.38
C LEU A 6 1.33 -12.14 -10.38
N ASP A 7 0.42 -12.28 -11.36
CA ASP A 7 -0.84 -11.52 -11.39
C ASP A 7 -1.74 -11.82 -10.20
N PHE A 8 -1.63 -13.03 -9.61
CA PHE A 8 -2.35 -13.35 -8.39
C PHE A 8 -1.79 -12.63 -7.16
N ILE A 9 -0.47 -12.62 -7.00
CA ILE A 9 0.21 -12.12 -5.79
C ILE A 9 0.40 -10.60 -5.81
N PHE A 10 0.60 -10.01 -6.99
CA PHE A 10 0.89 -8.58 -7.15
C PHE A 10 -0.13 -7.64 -6.50
N PRO A 11 -1.47 -7.85 -6.63
CA PRO A 11 -2.47 -7.01 -5.99
C PRO A 11 -2.35 -6.98 -4.46
N PHE A 12 -1.99 -8.11 -3.85
CA PHE A 12 -1.80 -8.22 -2.40
C PHE A 12 -0.56 -7.46 -1.93
N ILE A 13 0.52 -7.47 -2.71
CA ILE A 13 1.72 -6.68 -2.42
C ILE A 13 1.40 -5.18 -2.48
N VAL A 14 0.67 -4.75 -3.52
CA VAL A 14 0.25 -3.35 -3.67
C VAL A 14 -0.66 -2.92 -2.52
N LEU A 15 -1.62 -3.77 -2.14
CA LEU A 15 -2.50 -3.54 -1.00
C LEU A 15 -1.71 -3.43 0.31
N PHE A 16 -0.80 -4.37 0.56
CA PHE A 16 0.02 -4.39 1.77
C PHE A 16 0.90 -3.14 1.88
N TYR A 17 1.53 -2.73 0.78
CA TYR A 17 2.32 -1.51 0.72
C TYR A 17 1.47 -0.26 1.01
N GLY A 18 0.29 -0.16 0.37
CA GLY A 18 -0.65 0.92 0.62
C GLY A 18 -1.13 0.98 2.08
N ALA A 19 -1.43 -0.18 2.67
CA ALA A 19 -1.83 -0.32 4.07
C ALA A 19 -0.73 0.09 5.05
N LEU A 20 0.49 -0.41 4.84
CA LEU A 20 1.63 -0.11 5.70
C LEU A 20 1.99 1.37 5.64
N LEU A 21 2.09 1.96 4.45
CA LEU A 21 2.37 3.39 4.32
C LEU A 21 1.25 4.25 4.89
N THR A 22 -0.01 3.90 4.64
CA THR A 22 -1.15 4.64 5.20
C THR A 22 -1.13 4.57 6.73
N PHE A 23 -0.83 3.42 7.31
CA PHE A 23 -0.69 3.26 8.76
C PHE A 23 0.44 4.13 9.33
N VAL A 24 1.61 4.12 8.69
CA VAL A 24 2.76 4.93 9.12
C VAL A 24 2.48 6.43 9.00
N LEU A 25 1.86 6.87 7.91
CA LEU A 25 1.56 8.28 7.65
C LEU A 25 0.37 8.82 8.44
N HIS A 26 -0.55 7.95 8.89
CA HIS A 26 -1.68 8.35 9.72
C HIS A 26 -1.36 8.30 11.22
N SER A 27 -0.32 7.55 11.61
CA SER A 27 0.12 7.52 13.01
C SER A 27 0.90 8.78 13.37
N GLU A 28 0.27 9.66 14.15
CA GLU A 28 0.91 10.88 14.67
C GLU A 28 2.18 10.57 15.48
N THR A 29 2.25 9.40 16.14
CA THR A 29 3.41 8.97 16.92
C THR A 29 4.62 8.65 16.03
N LEU A 30 4.39 7.95 14.93
CA LEU A 30 5.44 7.59 13.95
C LEU A 30 5.92 8.82 13.18
N VAL A 31 4.99 9.71 12.80
CA VAL A 31 5.31 10.99 12.16
C VAL A 31 6.09 11.89 13.11
N GLY A 32 5.68 12.00 14.38
CA GLY A 32 6.41 12.81 15.37
C GLY A 32 7.80 12.27 15.71
N LEU A 33 8.02 10.95 15.63
CA LEU A 33 9.35 10.37 15.76
C LEU A 33 10.22 10.66 14.52
N ALA A 34 9.62 10.56 13.33
CA ALA A 34 10.24 10.89 12.06
C ALA A 34 10.66 12.36 12.01
N GLU A 35 9.82 13.29 12.47
CA GLU A 35 10.12 14.72 12.54
C GLU A 35 11.33 15.04 13.42
N LYS A 36 11.55 14.25 14.47
CA LYS A 36 12.68 14.44 15.40
C LYS A 36 14.01 13.88 14.90
N HIS A 37 13.99 12.89 14.01
CA HIS A 37 15.19 12.13 13.62
C HIS A 37 15.55 12.25 12.14
N PHE A 38 14.59 12.59 11.27
CA PHE A 38 14.83 12.68 9.84
C PHE A 38 15.02 14.12 9.35
N PRO A 39 15.82 14.31 8.29
CA PRO A 39 15.96 15.62 7.68
C PRO A 39 14.64 16.06 7.02
N PRO A 40 14.37 17.37 6.94
CA PRO A 40 13.10 17.92 6.44
C PRO A 40 12.79 17.54 4.99
N GLN A 41 13.82 17.25 4.18
CA GLN A 41 13.69 16.78 2.81
C GLN A 41 13.04 15.39 2.73
N LEU A 42 13.43 14.48 3.64
CA LEU A 42 12.87 13.13 3.74
C LEU A 42 11.40 13.16 4.19
N LEU A 43 11.08 14.04 5.15
CA LEU A 43 9.70 14.22 5.62
C LEU A 43 8.78 14.72 4.49
N THR A 44 9.26 15.69 3.72
CA THR A 44 8.52 16.22 2.56
C THR A 44 8.29 15.13 1.52
N GLN A 45 9.29 14.29 1.25
CA GLN A 45 9.15 13.14 0.36
C GLN A 45 8.16 12.10 0.90
N MET A 46 8.20 11.77 2.20
CA MET A 46 7.24 10.86 2.82
C MET A 46 5.80 11.37 2.71
N GLN A 47 5.58 12.66 2.95
CA GLN A 47 4.27 13.29 2.77
C GLN A 47 3.79 13.22 1.32
N GLY A 48 4.68 13.33 0.33
CA GLY A 48 4.37 13.14 -1.08
C GLY A 48 3.86 11.72 -1.41
N HIS A 49 4.31 10.70 -0.68
CA HIS A 49 3.85 9.32 -0.85
C HIS A 49 2.45 9.06 -0.26
N ARG A 50 1.85 10.02 0.46
CA ARG A 50 0.54 9.83 1.10
C ARG A 50 -0.58 9.59 0.09
N LEU A 51 -0.57 10.34 -1.02
CA LEU A 51 -1.53 10.13 -2.10
C LEU A 51 -1.33 8.77 -2.76
N LEU A 52 -0.07 8.40 -3.04
CA LEU A 52 0.27 7.11 -3.63
C LEU A 52 -0.15 5.95 -2.72
N ALA A 53 0.09 6.06 -1.41
CA ALA A 53 -0.31 5.04 -0.43
C ALA A 53 -1.82 4.81 -0.42
N LEU A 54 -2.62 5.89 -0.51
CA LEU A 54 -4.08 5.83 -0.55
C LEU A 54 -4.56 5.18 -1.87
N ILE A 55 -3.94 5.55 -3.00
CA ILE A 55 -4.20 4.91 -4.29
C ILE A 55 -3.86 3.42 -4.24
N CYS A 56 -2.69 3.04 -3.73
CA CYS A 56 -2.28 1.65 -3.57
C CYS A 56 -3.22 0.87 -2.64
N LEU A 57 -3.72 1.50 -1.57
CA LEU A 57 -4.67 0.88 -0.64
C LEU A 57 -6.01 0.58 -1.33
N VAL A 58 -6.55 1.55 -2.06
CA VAL A 58 -7.85 1.42 -2.74
C VAL A 58 -7.72 0.49 -3.94
N VAL A 59 -6.76 0.73 -4.83
CA VAL A 59 -6.55 -0.08 -6.04
C VAL A 59 -6.13 -1.50 -5.66
N GLY A 60 -5.16 -1.67 -4.76
CA GLY A 60 -4.76 -2.97 -4.26
C GLY A 60 -5.90 -3.69 -3.54
N GLY A 61 -6.74 -2.97 -2.80
CA GLY A 61 -7.90 -3.52 -2.09
C GLY A 61 -8.97 -4.02 -3.04
N VAL A 62 -9.40 -3.16 -3.97
CA VAL A 62 -10.41 -3.50 -5.00
C VAL A 62 -9.89 -4.63 -5.89
N TRP A 63 -8.63 -4.59 -6.30
CA TRP A 63 -8.05 -5.61 -7.16
C TRP A 63 -7.85 -6.94 -6.41
N SER A 64 -7.35 -6.93 -5.18
CA SER A 64 -7.26 -8.15 -4.36
C SER A 64 -8.64 -8.75 -4.11
N LEU A 65 -9.65 -7.91 -3.83
CA LEU A 65 -11.03 -8.35 -3.65
C LEU A 65 -11.62 -8.94 -4.95
N GLN A 66 -11.38 -8.31 -6.11
CA GLN A 66 -11.73 -8.88 -7.42
C GLN A 66 -11.05 -10.22 -7.66
N ASN A 67 -9.76 -10.36 -7.32
CA ASN A 67 -9.02 -11.59 -7.51
C ASN A 67 -9.54 -12.72 -6.63
N LEU A 68 -9.89 -12.41 -5.38
CA LEU A 68 -10.53 -13.38 -4.48
C LEU A 68 -11.94 -13.73 -4.94
N TRP A 69 -12.71 -12.76 -5.43
CA TRP A 69 -14.10 -12.98 -5.84
C TRP A 69 -14.22 -13.70 -7.19
N VAL A 70 -13.47 -13.27 -8.20
CA VAL A 70 -13.49 -13.85 -9.55
C VAL A 70 -12.60 -15.08 -9.64
N GLY A 71 -11.44 -15.08 -8.95
CA GLY A 71 -10.53 -16.23 -8.93
C GLY A 71 -11.02 -17.44 -8.12
N GLN A 72 -12.06 -17.28 -7.29
CA GLN A 72 -12.72 -18.39 -6.56
C GLN A 72 -14.02 -18.89 -7.22
N ASN A 73 -14.42 -18.40 -8.40
CA ASN A 73 -15.62 -18.89 -9.08
C ASN A 73 -15.26 -19.98 -10.12
N PRO A 74 -15.40 -21.28 -9.80
CA PRO A 74 -15.49 -22.32 -10.82
C PRO A 74 -16.92 -22.32 -11.39
N PHE A 75 -17.23 -21.39 -12.28
CA PHE A 75 -18.39 -21.49 -13.16
C PHE A 75 -17.97 -21.24 -14.59
#